data_AF-A0A644X0L1-F1
#
_entry.id   AF-A0A644X0L1-F1
#
_cell.length_a   1.000
_cell.length_b   1.000
_cell.length_c   1.000
_cell.angle_alpha   90.00
_cell.angle_beta   90.00
_cell.angle_gamma   90.00
#
_symmetry.space_group_name_H-M   'P 1'
#
loop_
_entity.id
_entity.type
_entity.pdbx_description
1 polymer ?
#
loop_
_entity_poly.entity_id
_entity_poly.type
_entity_poly.pdbx_seq_one_letter_code
_entity_poly.pdbx_strand_id
1 'polypeptide(L)' 'MHGRMIPQYDVTCKCAGLPEEVRNEQTFESFYMGATFKGKKVKTKVPGGYVLLEGDYKLRDNIFGGF' A
#
# COMPACT_ATOMS: atom_id res chain seq x y z
N MET A 1 -5.46 -42.06 -9.46
CA MET A 1 -4.84 -40.78 -9.88
C MET A 1 -5.11 -39.76 -8.80
N HIS A 2 -4.14 -39.50 -7.91
CA HIS A 2 -4.28 -38.48 -6.87
C HIS A 2 -4.01 -37.12 -7.50
N GLY A 3 -5.07 -36.42 -7.93
CA GLY A 3 -4.97 -35.03 -8.33
C GLY A 3 -4.52 -34.22 -7.11
N ARG A 4 -3.29 -33.70 -7.13
CA ARG A 4 -2.84 -32.73 -6.14
C ARG A 4 -3.73 -31.49 -6.27
N MET A 5 -4.58 -31.28 -5.28
CA MET A 5 -5.28 -30.02 -5.08
C MET A 5 -4.21 -28.94 -4.85
N ILE A 6 -4.04 -28.03 -5.81
CA ILE A 6 -3.15 -26.88 -5.65
C ILE A 6 -3.85 -25.96 -4.64
N PRO A 7 -3.26 -25.66 -3.46
CA PRO A 7 -3.89 -24.75 -2.52
C PRO A 7 -4.09 -23.41 -3.23
N GLN A 8 -5.33 -22.91 -3.19
CA GLN A 8 -5.64 -21.56 -3.62
C GLN A 8 -4.84 -20.62 -2.73
N TYR A 9 -3.74 -20.08 -3.25
CA TYR A 9 -2.80 -19.28 -2.49
C TYR A 9 -3.54 -18.04 -1.96
N ASP A 10 -3.60 -17.88 -0.65
CA ASP A 10 -4.12 -16.68 -0.01
C ASP A 10 -3.07 -15.57 -0.17
N VAL A 11 -3.21 -14.78 -1.23
CA VAL A 11 -2.26 -13.72 -1.56
C VAL A 11 -2.43 -12.58 -0.57
N THR A 12 -1.47 -12.45 0.35
CA THR A 12 -1.51 -11.42 1.39
C THR A 12 -0.48 -10.31 1.13
N CYS A 13 -0.92 -9.05 1.10
CA CYS A 13 -0.03 -7.89 1.04
C CYS A 13 0.27 -7.37 2.46
N LYS A 14 1.54 -7.42 2.88
CA LYS A 14 2.01 -6.81 4.14
C LYS A 14 2.95 -5.66 3.83
N CYS A 15 2.45 -4.43 3.94
CA CYS A 15 3.21 -3.21 3.67
C CYS A 15 2.92 -2.14 4.74
N ALA A 16 3.97 -1.65 5.40
CA ALA A 16 3.84 -0.66 6.48
C ALA A 16 3.52 0.73 5.92
N GLY A 17 2.46 1.35 6.42
CA GLY A 17 2.04 2.70 6.00
C GLY A 17 1.29 2.76 4.68
N LEU A 18 1.00 1.61 4.04
CA LEU A 18 0.01 1.48 2.96
C LEU A 18 -1.37 1.19 3.59
N PRO A 19 -2.43 1.95 3.25
CA PRO A 19 -3.78 1.75 3.81
C PRO A 19 -4.34 0.36 3.48
N GLU A 20 -5.19 -0.16 4.37
CA GLU A 20 -5.76 -1.50 4.22
C GLU A 20 -6.61 -1.67 2.96
N GLU A 21 -7.48 -0.70 2.68
CA GLU A 21 -8.31 -0.65 1.48
C GLU A 21 -7.45 -0.80 0.22
N VAL A 22 -6.34 -0.06 0.17
CA VAL A 22 -5.39 -0.08 -0.94
C VAL A 22 -4.62 -1.41 -1.00
N ARG A 23 -4.24 -2.00 0.14
CA ARG A 23 -3.54 -3.30 0.20
C ARG A 23 -4.38 -4.43 -0.39
N ASN A 24 -5.69 -4.42 -0.16
CA ASN A 24 -6.61 -5.47 -0.59
C ASN A 24 -6.84 -5.48 -2.11
N GLU A 25 -6.50 -4.39 -2.79
CA GLU A 25 -6.61 -4.25 -4.25
C GLU A 25 -5.32 -4.62 -5.00
N GLN A 26 -4.22 -4.90 -4.29
CA GLN A 26 -2.93 -5.14 -4.94
C GLN A 26 -2.80 -6.55 -5.48
N THR A 27 -2.20 -6.65 -6.66
CA THR A 27 -1.79 -7.93 -7.26
C THR A 27 -0.27 -8.07 -7.19
N PHE A 28 0.25 -9.27 -7.47
CA PHE A 28 1.70 -9.49 -7.53
C PHE A 28 2.38 -8.60 -8.58
N GLU A 29 1.70 -8.34 -9.70
CA GLU A 29 2.22 -7.53 -10.80
C GLU A 29 2.20 -6.04 -10.48
N SER A 30 1.25 -5.56 -9.67
CA SER A 30 1.15 -4.14 -9.30
C SER A 30 2.09 -3.74 -8.17
N PHE A 31 2.56 -4.71 -7.38
CA PHE A 31 3.39 -4.47 -6.19
C PHE A 31 4.89 -4.59 -6.48
N TYR A 32 5.49 -3.55 -7.07
CA TYR A 32 6.91 -3.50 -7.41
C TYR A 32 7.59 -2.22 -6.91
N MET A 33 8.93 -2.23 -6.83
CA MET A 33 9.69 -1.07 -6.38
C MET A 33 9.49 0.14 -7.32
N GLY A 34 9.16 1.30 -6.73
CA GLY A 34 8.81 2.50 -7.47
C GLY A 34 7.32 2.64 -7.80
N ALA A 35 6.49 1.62 -7.55
CA ALA A 35 5.04 1.73 -7.67
C ALA A 35 4.49 2.81 -6.72
N THR A 36 3.43 3.48 -7.18
CA THR A 36 2.74 4.54 -6.45
C THR A 36 1.29 4.16 -6.27
N PHE A 37 0.79 4.22 -5.05
CA PHE A 37 -0.59 3.93 -4.70
C PHE A 37 -1.28 5.16 -4.11
N LYS A 38 -2.55 5.38 -4.47
CA LYS A 38 -3.37 6.48 -3.96
C LYS A 38 -4.13 6.06 -2.70
N GLY A 39 -4.67 7.03 -1.98
CA GLY A 39 -5.52 6.78 -0.80
C GLY A 39 -4.76 6.82 0.54
N LYS A 40 -3.45 7.10 0.53
CA LYS A 40 -2.73 7.33 1.79
C LYS A 40 -3.16 8.68 2.38
N LYS A 41 -3.71 8.64 3.59
CA LYS A 41 -4.07 9.84 4.34
C LYS A 41 -2.81 10.48 4.93
N VAL A 42 -2.53 11.71 4.50
CA VAL A 42 -1.41 12.53 4.96
C VAL A 42 -1.96 13.70 5.78
N LYS A 43 -1.33 13.95 6.92
CA LYS A 43 -1.70 15.04 7.82
C LYS A 43 -1.24 16.37 7.22
N THR A 44 -2.18 17.27 6.99
CA THR A 44 -1.93 18.62 6.47
C THR A 44 -2.41 19.67 7.46
N LYS A 45 -1.56 20.66 7.75
CA LYS A 45 -1.90 21.76 8.65
C LYS A 45 -2.79 22.77 7.92
N VAL A 46 -3.86 23.20 8.57
CA VAL A 46 -4.78 24.23 8.07
C VAL A 46 -5.07 25.24 9.19
N PRO A 47 -5.55 26.46 8.88
CA PRO A 47 -6.06 27.36 9.91
C PRO A 47 -7.12 26.64 10.76
N GLY A 48 -6.92 26.60 12.07
CA GLY A 48 -7.83 25.91 13.01
C GLY A 48 -7.49 24.46 13.33
N GLY A 49 -6.47 23.84 12.72
CA GLY A 49 -6.02 22.50 13.13
C GLY A 49 -5.33 21.70 12.03
N TYR A 50 -5.74 20.43 11.91
CA TYR A 50 -5.21 19.49 10.93
C TYR A 50 -6.33 18.75 10.22
N VAL A 51 -6.12 18.48 8.95
CA VAL A 51 -6.98 17.62 8.13
C VAL A 51 -6.16 16.47 7.57
N LEU A 52 -6.81 15.35 7.28
CA LEU A 52 -6.22 14.25 6.54
C LEU A 52 -6.62 14.41 5.07
N LEU A 53 -5.63 14.65 4.21
CA LEU A 53 -5.82 14.68 2.77
C LEU A 53 -5.32 13.38 2.17
N GLU A 54 -5.99 12.91 1.13
CA GLU A 54 -5.48 11.78 0.35
C GLU A 54 -4.26 12.21 -0.45
N GLY A 55 -3.24 11.37 -0.41
CA GLY A 55 -2.00 11.54 -1.14
C GLY A 55 -1.43 10.19 -1.59
N ASP A 56 -0.26 10.29 -2.20
CA ASP A 56 0.41 9.16 -2.83
C ASP A 56 1.35 8.45 -1.85
N TYR A 57 1.36 7.11 -1.90
CA TYR A 57 2.34 6.26 -1.25
C TYR A 57 3.21 5.59 -2.30
N LYS A 58 4.50 5.91 -2.31
CA LYS A 58 5.46 5.31 -3.24
C LYS A 58 6.32 4.28 -2.52
N LEU A 59 6.44 3.08 -3.08
CA LEU A 59 7.43 2.10 -2.65
C LEU A 59 8.83 2.58 -3.04
N ARG A 60 9.73 2.67 -2.07
CA ARG A 60 11.09 3.18 -2.23
C ARG A 60 12.05 2.21 -1.54
N ASP A 61 13.25 2.07 -2.07
CA ASP A 61 14.29 1.19 -1.50
C ASP A 61 14.85 1.71 -0.17
N ASN A 62 14.51 2.95 0.20
CA ASN A 62 15.08 3.64 1.36
C ASN A 62 13.97 4.01 2.35
N ILE A 63 14.21 3.72 3.63
CA ILE A 63 13.27 4.01 4.76
C ILE A 63 13.24 5.50 5.12
N PHE A 64 14.27 6.27 4.77
CA PHE A 64 14.34 7.70 5.08
C PHE A 64 14.01 8.56 3.86
N GLY A 65 12.79 9.11 3.86
CA GLY A 65 12.36 10.18 2.96
C GLY A 65 11.80 11.33 3.78
N GLY A 66 12.58 12.40 3.92
CA GLY A 66 12.05 13.71 4.29
C GLY A 66 11.03 14.16 3.25
N PHE A 67 9.97 14.78 3.73
CA PHE A 67 9.04 15.58 2.94
C PHE A 67 9.73 16.87 2.47
#